data_AF-A0A832H053-F1
#
_entry.id   AF-A0A832H053-F1
#
_cell.length_a   1.000
_cell.length_b   1.000
_cell.length_c   1.000
_cell.angle_alpha   90.00
_cell.angle_beta   90.00
_cell.angle_gamma   90.00
#
_symmetry.space_group_name_H-M   'P 1'
#
loop_
_entity.id
_entity.type
_entity.pdbx_description
1 polymer ?
#
loop_
_entity_poly.entity_id
_entity_poly.type
_entity_poly.pdbx_seq_one_letter_code
_entity_poly.pdbx_strand_id
1 'polypeptide(L)'
;MSTTAVVAPTYLYVKHRAPSEDPPFDLAFGKALDVAISQYNYYSRRAWRSLLKQAQRCAMAVLRSELKRLGVEASRGEVDEAARRLWRMLAAWSKSPYTKFLRPKTHALVFVDRDSGFCGALYAQPDFADSLTGHFYEVKSFNVEERPRRHVEVQSKVFSLLGLLHLVYFVEVGGLYELREKVVYADLSVIDDVVAFLRENPPGAEIVALEHLLEGHPHRVYVREGGRWRLAKA
;
A
#
# COMPACT_ATOMS: atom_id res chain seq x y z
N MET A 1 5.77 -21.62 -27.03
CA MET A 1 6.39 -20.30 -26.78
C MET A 1 5.97 -19.89 -25.38
N SER A 2 6.90 -19.62 -24.47
CA SER A 2 6.55 -19.13 -23.13
C SER A 2 6.01 -17.70 -23.27
N THR A 3 4.81 -17.45 -22.76
CA THR A 3 4.19 -16.11 -22.79
C THR A 3 4.99 -15.19 -21.86
N THR A 4 5.43 -14.04 -22.34
CA THR A 4 6.07 -13.01 -21.51
C THR A 4 5.08 -11.96 -21.06
N ALA A 5 5.36 -11.32 -19.93
CA ALA A 5 4.57 -10.23 -19.38
C ALA A 5 5.45 -9.00 -19.11
N VAL A 6 4.94 -7.81 -19.41
CA VAL A 6 5.53 -6.54 -18.94
C VAL A 6 5.06 -6.30 -17.52
N VAL A 7 6.00 -6.12 -16.58
CA VAL A 7 5.69 -6.07 -15.14
C VAL A 7 6.25 -4.81 -14.52
N ALA A 8 5.46 -4.17 -13.68
CA ALA A 8 5.91 -3.05 -12.87
C ALA A 8 5.36 -3.15 -11.44
N PRO A 9 6.07 -2.61 -10.43
CA PRO A 9 5.49 -2.43 -9.12
C PRO A 9 4.42 -1.33 -9.12
N THR A 10 3.37 -1.51 -8.32
CA THR A 10 2.22 -0.57 -8.25
C THR A 10 2.67 0.88 -7.97
N TYR A 11 3.74 1.09 -7.20
CA TYR A 11 4.22 2.45 -6.91
C TYR A 11 4.67 3.21 -8.16
N LEU A 12 5.19 2.51 -9.20
CA LEU A 12 5.57 3.17 -10.46
C LEU A 12 4.34 3.66 -11.21
N TYR A 13 3.31 2.82 -11.30
CA TYR A 13 2.01 3.18 -11.89
C TYR A 13 1.39 4.37 -11.17
N VAL A 14 1.32 4.32 -9.83
CA VAL A 14 0.77 5.42 -9.01
C VAL A 14 1.57 6.70 -9.21
N LYS A 15 2.91 6.64 -9.19
CA LYS A 15 3.77 7.81 -9.41
C LYS A 15 3.55 8.43 -10.80
N HIS A 16 3.31 7.60 -11.81
CA HIS A 16 3.09 8.07 -13.18
C HIS A 16 1.73 8.75 -13.37
N ARG A 17 0.66 8.19 -12.79
CA ARG A 17 -0.72 8.71 -12.95
C ARG A 17 -1.10 9.77 -11.93
N ALA A 18 -0.52 9.72 -10.74
CA ALA A 18 -0.81 10.59 -9.61
C ALA A 18 0.46 10.80 -8.78
N PRO A 19 1.44 11.59 -9.27
CA PRO A 19 2.61 11.94 -8.49
C PRO A 19 2.19 12.55 -7.15
N SER A 20 2.82 12.13 -6.05
CA SER A 20 2.51 12.72 -4.76
C SER A 20 3.06 14.14 -4.69
N GLU A 21 2.20 15.06 -4.27
CA GLU A 21 2.52 16.45 -3.96
C GLU A 21 2.64 16.67 -2.44
N ASP A 22 2.72 15.58 -1.67
CA ASP A 22 2.83 15.68 -0.22
C ASP A 22 4.16 16.33 0.17
N PRO A 23 4.15 17.20 1.19
CA PRO A 23 5.37 17.74 1.75
C PRO A 23 6.37 16.62 2.10
N PRO A 24 7.68 16.77 1.82
CA PRO A 24 8.68 15.76 2.14
C PRO A 24 8.66 15.29 3.62
N PHE A 25 8.31 16.19 4.54
CA PHE A 25 8.14 15.86 5.95
C PHE A 25 6.97 14.88 6.17
N ASP A 26 5.83 15.10 5.52
CA ASP A 26 4.65 14.22 5.64
C ASP A 26 4.94 12.84 5.04
N LEU A 27 5.70 12.77 3.94
CA LEU A 27 6.17 11.51 3.36
C LEU A 27 7.06 10.73 4.33
N ALA A 28 8.04 11.41 4.95
CA ALA A 28 8.91 10.81 5.96
C ALA A 28 8.11 10.33 7.19
N PHE A 29 7.14 11.13 7.64
CA PHE A 29 6.25 10.79 8.74
C PHE A 29 5.37 9.57 8.43
N GLY A 30 4.74 9.53 7.26
CA GLY A 30 3.93 8.40 6.82
C GLY A 30 4.75 7.11 6.77
N LYS A 31 5.97 7.17 6.21
CA LYS A 31 6.90 6.03 6.16
C LYS A 31 7.31 5.56 7.55
N ALA A 32 7.61 6.49 8.46
CA ALA A 32 7.96 6.19 9.84
C ALA A 32 6.85 5.45 10.57
N LEU A 33 5.60 5.89 10.39
CA LEU A 33 4.44 5.23 10.97
C LEU A 33 4.25 3.83 10.37
N ASP A 34 4.25 3.69 9.04
CA ASP A 34 4.10 2.40 8.33
C ASP A 34 5.08 1.34 8.85
N VAL A 35 6.38 1.70 8.90
CA VAL A 35 7.41 0.77 9.38
C VAL A 35 7.17 0.40 10.84
N ALA A 36 6.83 1.37 11.69
CA ALA A 36 6.61 1.12 13.11
C ALA A 36 5.39 0.23 13.37
N ILE A 37 4.27 0.45 12.68
CA ILE A 37 3.07 -0.40 12.83
C ILE A 37 3.31 -1.82 12.29
N SER A 38 4.07 -1.94 11.20
CA SER A 38 4.43 -3.25 10.63
C SER A 38 5.31 -4.07 11.59
N GLN A 39 6.32 -3.43 12.17
CA GLN A 39 7.18 -4.06 13.18
C GLN A 39 6.39 -4.39 14.47
N TYR A 40 5.49 -3.50 14.89
CA TYR A 40 4.62 -3.75 16.03
C TYR A 40 3.76 -4.99 15.82
N ASN A 41 3.07 -5.11 14.68
CA ASN A 41 2.23 -6.26 14.37
C ASN A 41 3.02 -7.57 14.33
N TYR A 42 4.21 -7.55 13.72
CA TYR A 42 5.05 -8.74 13.60
C TYR A 42 5.50 -9.29 14.97
N TYR A 43 5.90 -8.42 15.90
CA TYR A 43 6.45 -8.84 17.19
C TYR A 43 5.42 -8.90 18.33
N SER A 44 4.34 -8.12 18.27
CA SER A 44 3.35 -8.03 19.35
C SER A 44 2.72 -9.38 19.67
N ARG A 45 2.50 -10.23 18.65
CA ARG A 45 1.95 -11.58 18.81
C ARG A 45 2.83 -12.51 19.66
N ARG A 46 4.13 -12.20 19.80
CA ARG A 46 5.11 -13.00 20.55
C ARG A 46 5.57 -12.33 21.85
N ALA A 47 5.07 -11.13 22.13
CA ALA A 47 5.51 -10.34 23.26
C ALA A 47 4.49 -10.41 24.40
N TRP A 48 4.99 -10.57 25.63
CA TRP A 48 4.17 -10.58 26.85
C TRP A 48 3.86 -9.16 27.36
N ARG A 49 4.50 -8.14 26.79
CA ARG A 49 4.37 -6.73 27.17
C ARG A 49 4.12 -5.88 25.93
N SER A 50 3.45 -4.75 26.12
CA SER A 50 3.22 -3.78 25.03
C SER A 50 4.56 -3.31 24.43
N LEU A 51 4.63 -3.36 23.10
CA LEU A 51 5.80 -2.91 22.33
C LEU A 51 5.72 -1.43 21.93
N LEU A 52 4.82 -0.66 22.54
CA LEU A 52 4.55 0.73 22.13
C LEU A 52 5.80 1.62 22.20
N LYS A 53 6.62 1.47 23.25
CA LYS A 53 7.88 2.24 23.38
C LYS A 53 8.89 1.86 22.29
N GLN A 54 8.96 0.58 21.93
CA GLN A 54 9.84 0.08 20.86
C GLN A 54 9.37 0.58 19.50
N ALA A 55 8.06 0.53 19.23
CA ALA A 55 7.46 1.08 18.01
C ALA A 55 7.73 2.59 17.89
N GLN A 56 7.59 3.35 18.98
CA GLN A 56 7.93 4.79 18.98
C GLN A 56 9.40 5.03 18.64
N ARG A 57 10.32 4.26 19.25
CA ARG A 57 11.76 4.38 18.96
C ARG A 57 12.05 4.04 17.49
N CYS A 58 11.41 3.00 16.96
CA CYS A 58 11.50 2.61 15.56
C CYS A 58 11.01 3.73 14.64
N ALA A 59 9.81 4.28 14.90
CA ALA A 59 9.24 5.38 14.13
C ALA A 59 10.19 6.59 14.11
N MET A 60 10.72 6.99 15.26
CA MET A 60 11.64 8.14 15.34
C MET A 60 12.96 7.90 14.62
N ALA A 61 13.50 6.67 14.65
CA ALA A 61 14.70 6.33 13.90
C ALA A 61 14.46 6.40 12.38
N VAL A 62 13.34 5.85 11.90
CA VAL A 62 12.94 5.91 10.49
C VAL A 62 12.69 7.35 10.06
N LEU A 63 11.94 8.14 10.84
CA LEU A 63 11.67 9.54 10.54
C LEU A 63 12.97 10.33 10.32
N ARG A 64 13.93 10.22 11.25
CA ARG A 64 15.22 10.91 11.14
C ARG A 64 16.02 10.47 9.90
N SER A 65 16.02 9.17 9.59
CA SER A 65 16.68 8.64 8.40
C SER A 65 16.03 9.17 7.12
N GLU A 66 14.70 9.20 7.07
CA GLU A 66 13.95 9.64 5.89
C GLU A 66 14.06 11.15 5.67
N LEU A 67 14.01 11.96 6.74
CA LEU A 67 14.26 13.41 6.65
C LEU A 67 15.66 13.69 6.09
N LYS A 68 16.69 12.97 6.58
CA LYS A 68 18.05 13.06 6.05
C LYS A 68 18.11 12.65 4.57
N ARG A 69 17.47 11.54 4.20
CA ARG A 69 17.45 11.03 2.81
C ARG A 69 16.78 12.02 1.86
N LEU A 70 15.74 12.71 2.32
CA LEU A 70 14.99 13.70 1.55
C LEU A 70 15.60 15.11 1.59
N GLY A 71 16.71 15.32 2.31
CA GLY A 71 17.36 16.63 2.44
C GLY A 71 16.52 17.65 3.21
N VAL A 72 15.67 17.20 4.13
CA VAL A 72 14.78 18.06 4.93
C VAL A 72 15.46 18.41 6.25
N GLU A 73 15.72 19.69 6.47
CA GLU A 73 16.16 20.22 7.76
C GLU A 73 14.96 20.54 8.64
N ALA A 74 14.63 19.64 9.57
CA ALA A 74 13.56 19.84 10.53
C ALA A 74 14.09 20.50 11.80
N SER A 75 13.39 21.51 12.29
CA SER A 75 13.64 22.13 13.59
C SER A 75 13.38 21.14 14.73
N ARG A 76 13.97 21.41 15.90
CA ARG A 76 13.70 20.62 17.11
C ARG A 76 12.20 20.60 17.46
N GLY A 77 11.51 21.72 17.30
CA GLY A 77 10.08 21.83 17.57
C GLY A 77 9.23 20.93 16.68
N GLU A 78 9.55 20.85 15.38
CA GLU A 78 8.86 19.97 14.43
C GLU A 78 9.10 18.49 14.75
N VAL A 79 10.34 18.13 15.10
CA VAL A 79 10.67 16.75 15.48
C VAL A 79 9.97 16.36 16.79
N ASP A 80 9.91 17.26 17.77
CA ASP A 80 9.23 17.02 19.04
C ASP A 80 7.70 16.88 18.85
N GLU A 81 7.09 17.68 17.97
CA GLU A 81 5.68 17.52 17.63
C GLU A 81 5.42 16.23 16.86
N ALA A 82 6.25 15.89 15.87
CA ALA A 82 6.15 14.62 15.17
C ALA A 82 6.28 13.43 16.12
N ALA A 83 7.18 13.51 17.11
CA ALA A 83 7.32 12.48 18.14
C ALA A 83 6.04 12.31 18.97
N ARG A 84 5.43 13.42 19.42
CA ARG A 84 4.15 13.39 20.14
C ARG A 84 3.04 12.82 19.27
N ARG A 85 2.95 13.24 18.02
CA ARG A 85 1.93 12.75 17.06
C ARG A 85 2.08 11.25 16.79
N LEU A 86 3.29 10.78 16.48
CA LEU A 86 3.59 9.34 16.32
C LEU A 86 3.20 8.55 17.55
N TRP A 87 3.51 9.05 18.76
CA TRP A 87 3.17 8.36 20.00
C TRP A 87 1.66 8.17 20.13
N ARG A 88 0.87 9.24 19.89
CA ARG A 88 -0.59 9.18 19.99
C ARG A 88 -1.21 8.24 18.94
N MET A 89 -0.70 8.28 17.71
CA MET A 89 -1.15 7.38 16.63
C MET A 89 -0.80 5.91 16.93
N LEU A 90 0.43 5.63 17.38
CA LEU A 90 0.84 4.28 17.75
C LEU A 90 0.05 3.76 18.97
N ALA A 91 -0.29 4.63 19.92
CA ALA A 91 -1.13 4.28 21.05
C ALA A 91 -2.54 3.87 20.59
N ALA A 92 -3.13 4.59 19.64
CA ALA A 92 -4.39 4.22 19.01
C ALA A 92 -4.26 2.89 18.25
N TRP A 93 -3.22 2.74 17.43
CA TRP A 93 -2.94 1.51 16.69
C TRP A 93 -2.82 0.28 17.60
N SER A 94 -2.08 0.40 18.71
CA SER A 94 -1.84 -0.70 19.65
C SER A 94 -3.10 -1.29 20.29
N LYS A 95 -4.21 -0.53 20.29
CA LYS A 95 -5.52 -0.97 20.82
C LYS A 95 -6.47 -1.45 19.72
N SER A 96 -6.05 -1.33 18.46
CA SER A 96 -6.88 -1.62 17.30
C SER A 96 -6.95 -3.12 16.99
N PRO A 97 -8.03 -3.58 16.33
CA PRO A 97 -8.15 -4.96 15.88
C PRO A 97 -7.12 -5.30 14.79
N TYR A 98 -6.50 -4.31 14.14
CA TYR A 98 -5.57 -4.52 13.02
C TYR A 98 -4.20 -5.05 13.45
N THR A 99 -3.87 -4.95 14.74
CA THR A 99 -2.58 -5.40 15.30
C THR A 99 -2.28 -6.88 15.07
N LYS A 100 -3.31 -7.70 14.85
CA LYS A 100 -3.19 -9.14 14.60
C LYS A 100 -2.83 -9.48 13.15
N PHE A 101 -3.03 -8.54 12.22
CA PHE A 101 -2.82 -8.77 10.79
C PHE A 101 -1.38 -8.51 10.40
N LEU A 102 -0.86 -9.31 9.47
CA LEU A 102 0.51 -9.21 8.99
C LEU A 102 0.51 -8.74 7.54
N ARG A 103 1.63 -8.15 7.14
CA ARG A 103 1.85 -7.76 5.75
C ARG A 103 1.81 -9.01 4.86
N PRO A 104 0.98 -9.03 3.81
CA PRO A 104 0.92 -10.16 2.90
C PRO A 104 2.21 -10.29 2.08
N LYS A 105 2.40 -11.45 1.45
CA LYS A 105 3.37 -11.57 0.36
C LYS A 105 2.99 -10.61 -0.78
N THR A 106 3.98 -10.19 -1.56
CA THR A 106 3.71 -9.44 -2.80
C THR A 106 2.87 -10.29 -3.75
N HIS A 107 1.72 -9.75 -4.17
CA HIS A 107 0.83 -10.36 -5.13
C HIS A 107 1.13 -9.88 -6.56
N ALA A 108 0.82 -10.71 -7.55
CA ALA A 108 0.81 -10.32 -8.96
C ALA A 108 -0.64 -10.15 -9.46
N LEU A 109 -0.99 -8.94 -9.88
CA LEU A 109 -2.20 -8.67 -10.65
C LEU A 109 -1.86 -8.82 -12.13
N VAL A 110 -2.25 -9.93 -12.74
CA VAL A 110 -1.94 -10.27 -14.14
C VAL A 110 -3.09 -9.86 -15.04
N PHE A 111 -2.78 -9.20 -16.16
CA PHE A 111 -3.72 -8.72 -17.15
C PHE A 111 -3.40 -9.35 -18.52
N VAL A 112 -4.30 -10.22 -18.99
CA VAL A 112 -4.17 -10.91 -20.28
C VAL A 112 -5.23 -10.39 -21.24
N ASP A 113 -4.78 -9.65 -22.24
CA ASP A 113 -5.64 -9.00 -23.22
C ASP A 113 -5.65 -9.83 -24.51
N ARG A 114 -6.58 -10.79 -24.59
CA ARG A 114 -6.65 -11.73 -25.72
C ARG A 114 -7.02 -11.05 -27.02
N ASP A 115 -7.79 -9.97 -26.95
CA ASP A 115 -8.24 -9.22 -28.13
C ASP A 115 -7.07 -8.57 -28.89
N SER A 116 -5.94 -8.33 -28.22
CA SER A 116 -4.76 -7.67 -28.81
C SER A 116 -3.44 -8.41 -28.60
N GLY A 117 -3.47 -9.58 -27.95
CA GLY A 117 -2.29 -10.40 -27.67
C GLY A 117 -1.33 -9.83 -26.61
N PHE A 118 -1.78 -8.92 -25.74
CA PHE A 118 -0.92 -8.32 -24.70
C PHE A 118 -1.01 -9.07 -23.37
N CYS A 119 0.12 -9.14 -22.66
CA CYS A 119 0.18 -9.64 -21.29
C CYS A 119 1.04 -8.70 -20.44
N GLY A 120 0.52 -8.31 -19.28
CA GLY A 120 1.26 -7.49 -18.32
C GLY A 120 0.86 -7.80 -16.89
N ALA A 121 1.61 -7.30 -15.91
CA ALA A 121 1.25 -7.43 -14.51
C ALA A 121 1.68 -6.24 -13.64
N LEU A 122 0.97 -6.03 -12.54
CA LEU A 122 1.42 -5.18 -11.44
C LEU A 122 1.77 -6.00 -10.20
N TYR A 123 2.91 -5.72 -9.58
CA TYR A 123 3.16 -6.17 -8.21
C TYR A 123 2.42 -5.29 -7.22
N ALA A 124 1.60 -5.89 -6.37
CA ALA A 124 0.78 -5.23 -5.37
C ALA A 124 1.00 -5.85 -3.99
N GLN A 125 1.20 -5.00 -2.98
CA GLN A 125 1.34 -5.43 -1.59
C GLN A 125 0.65 -4.40 -0.70
N PRO A 126 -0.62 -4.62 -0.35
CA PRO A 126 -1.30 -3.83 0.69
C PRO A 126 -0.55 -3.95 2.02
N ASP A 127 -0.77 -2.99 2.92
CA ASP A 127 -0.07 -2.98 4.21
C ASP A 127 -0.33 -4.22 5.06
N PHE A 128 -1.58 -4.71 5.09
CA PHE A 128 -1.98 -5.89 5.87
C PHE A 128 -3.03 -6.74 5.15
N ALA A 129 -3.11 -8.02 5.54
CA ALA A 129 -4.16 -8.93 5.09
C ALA A 129 -4.71 -9.78 6.25
N ASP A 130 -6.02 -10.03 6.21
CA ASP A 130 -6.66 -11.04 7.04
C ASP A 130 -6.75 -12.35 6.25
N SER A 131 -5.91 -13.31 6.62
CA SER A 131 -5.86 -14.62 5.95
C SER A 131 -7.14 -15.45 6.09
N LEU A 132 -8.00 -15.14 7.07
CA LEU A 132 -9.25 -15.86 7.27
C LEU A 132 -10.35 -15.38 6.32
N THR A 133 -10.46 -14.07 6.14
CA THR A 133 -11.54 -13.45 5.34
C THR A 133 -11.10 -13.10 3.92
N GLY A 134 -9.79 -13.08 3.65
CA GLY A 134 -9.24 -12.62 2.37
C GLY A 134 -9.36 -11.09 2.18
N HIS A 135 -9.63 -10.35 3.26
CA HIS A 135 -9.67 -8.89 3.23
C HIS A 135 -8.26 -8.29 3.29
N PHE A 136 -8.08 -7.17 2.60
CA PHE A 136 -6.85 -6.38 2.59
C PHE A 136 -7.08 -5.05 3.29
N TYR A 137 -6.02 -4.54 3.93
CA TYR A 137 -6.05 -3.25 4.63
C TYR A 137 -4.87 -2.40 4.17
N GLU A 138 -5.14 -1.15 3.86
CA GLU A 138 -4.14 -0.15 3.49
C GLU A 138 -4.28 1.03 4.44
N VAL A 139 -3.19 1.41 5.10
CA VAL A 139 -3.20 2.36 6.22
C VAL A 139 -2.68 3.72 5.77
N LYS A 140 -3.36 4.80 6.18
CA LYS A 140 -2.95 6.19 5.92
C LYS A 140 -2.82 6.98 7.21
N SER A 141 -1.74 7.73 7.34
CA SER A 141 -1.39 8.55 8.51
C SER A 141 -2.21 9.84 8.67
N PHE A 142 -3.23 10.04 7.82
CA PHE A 142 -4.04 11.25 7.75
C PHE A 142 -5.49 10.90 7.42
N ASN A 143 -6.41 11.83 7.70
CA ASN A 143 -7.82 11.67 7.38
C ASN A 143 -8.06 11.75 5.87
N VAL A 144 -8.32 10.60 5.24
CA VAL A 144 -8.51 10.50 3.78
C VAL A 144 -9.81 11.13 3.29
N GLU A 145 -10.79 11.32 4.18
CA GLU A 145 -12.08 11.94 3.83
C GLU A 145 -11.99 13.47 3.85
N GLU A 146 -11.30 14.03 4.82
CA GLU A 146 -11.07 15.49 4.88
C GLU A 146 -9.96 15.95 3.94
N ARG A 147 -8.96 15.09 3.69
CA ARG A 147 -7.79 15.39 2.85
C ARG A 147 -7.61 14.32 1.79
N PRO A 148 -8.51 14.21 0.81
CA PRO A 148 -8.39 13.23 -0.26
C PRO A 148 -7.11 13.48 -1.06
N ARG A 149 -6.37 12.41 -1.32
CA ARG A 149 -5.14 12.44 -2.13
C ARG A 149 -5.31 11.55 -3.36
N ARG A 150 -5.04 12.09 -4.54
CA ARG A 150 -5.18 11.37 -5.81
C ARG A 150 -4.35 10.08 -5.86
N HIS A 151 -3.14 10.08 -5.30
CA HIS A 151 -2.29 8.88 -5.28
C HIS A 151 -2.89 7.75 -4.42
N VAL A 152 -3.60 8.08 -3.32
CA VAL A 152 -4.32 7.09 -2.50
C VAL A 152 -5.49 6.52 -3.28
N GLU A 153 -6.24 7.36 -4.00
CA GLU A 153 -7.34 6.91 -4.84
C GLU A 153 -6.85 5.91 -5.90
N VAL A 154 -5.83 6.28 -6.69
CA VAL A 154 -5.26 5.42 -7.74
C VAL A 154 -4.72 4.10 -7.16
N GLN A 155 -3.96 4.17 -6.07
CA GLN A 155 -3.44 2.99 -5.39
C GLN A 155 -4.58 2.08 -4.90
N SER A 156 -5.61 2.64 -4.27
CA SER A 156 -6.72 1.88 -3.70
C SER A 156 -7.54 1.16 -4.78
N LYS A 157 -7.74 1.76 -5.95
CA LYS A 157 -8.39 1.11 -7.09
C LYS A 157 -7.62 -0.12 -7.53
N VAL A 158 -6.29 -0.04 -7.66
CA VAL A 158 -5.44 -1.19 -7.99
C VAL A 158 -5.50 -2.26 -6.91
N PHE A 159 -5.33 -1.90 -5.64
CA PHE A 159 -5.31 -2.86 -4.54
C PHE A 159 -6.67 -3.54 -4.33
N SER A 160 -7.78 -2.87 -4.63
CA SER A 160 -9.12 -3.46 -4.60
C SER A 160 -9.32 -4.59 -5.61
N LEU A 161 -8.45 -4.69 -6.65
CA LEU A 161 -8.46 -5.83 -7.55
C LEU A 161 -7.96 -7.13 -6.88
N LEU A 162 -7.26 -7.05 -5.74
CA LEU A 162 -6.84 -8.23 -4.98
C LEU A 162 -7.97 -8.86 -4.15
N GLY A 163 -9.01 -8.11 -3.84
CA GLY A 163 -10.06 -8.51 -2.88
C GLY A 163 -10.69 -7.29 -2.23
N LEU A 164 -11.56 -7.51 -1.23
CA LEU A 164 -12.16 -6.41 -0.49
C LEU A 164 -11.08 -5.61 0.24
N LEU A 165 -10.93 -4.32 -0.12
CA LEU A 165 -9.93 -3.44 0.45
C LEU A 165 -10.58 -2.52 1.48
N HIS A 166 -9.93 -2.38 2.63
CA HIS A 166 -10.28 -1.41 3.67
C HIS A 166 -9.19 -0.34 3.74
N LEU A 167 -9.55 0.90 3.44
CA LEU A 167 -8.70 2.06 3.73
C LEU A 167 -8.85 2.40 5.20
N VAL A 168 -7.81 2.14 5.98
CA VAL A 168 -7.76 2.44 7.41
C VAL A 168 -7.01 3.75 7.60
N TYR A 169 -7.58 4.69 8.34
CA TYR A 169 -6.97 6.02 8.49
C TYR A 169 -7.15 6.61 9.87
N PHE A 170 -6.21 7.48 10.23
CA PHE A 170 -6.18 8.15 11.51
C PHE A 170 -6.93 9.49 11.45
N VAL A 171 -7.80 9.72 12.44
CA VAL A 171 -8.52 10.98 12.65
C VAL A 171 -8.19 11.53 14.02
N GLU A 172 -7.86 12.82 14.11
CA GLU A 172 -7.57 13.47 15.39
C GLU A 172 -8.85 14.01 16.03
N VAL A 173 -9.16 13.56 17.24
CA VAL A 173 -10.36 13.93 18.00
C VAL A 173 -9.93 14.30 19.42
N GLY A 174 -10.13 15.57 19.81
CA GLY A 174 -9.77 16.04 21.16
C GLY A 174 -8.29 15.88 21.51
N GLY A 175 -7.39 15.96 20.52
CA GLY A 175 -5.94 15.76 20.71
C GLY A 175 -5.52 14.29 20.84
N LEU A 176 -6.44 13.33 20.67
CA LEU A 176 -6.16 11.90 20.55
C LEU A 176 -6.42 11.43 19.12
N TYR A 177 -6.00 10.21 18.80
CA TYR A 177 -6.28 9.61 17.49
C TYR A 177 -7.26 8.45 17.60
N GLU A 178 -8.19 8.41 16.65
CA GLU A 178 -9.08 7.29 16.38
C GLU A 178 -8.75 6.71 15.00
N LEU A 179 -9.02 5.40 14.84
CA LEU A 179 -8.93 4.73 13.55
C LEU A 179 -10.32 4.59 12.95
N ARG A 180 -10.47 5.03 11.71
CA ARG A 180 -11.67 4.81 10.90
C ARG A 180 -11.33 3.96 9.69
N GLU A 181 -12.36 3.38 9.08
CA GLU A 181 -12.22 2.57 7.89
C GLU A 181 -13.23 3.00 6.83
N LYS A 182 -12.79 2.88 5.57
CA LYS A 182 -13.65 3.03 4.39
C LYS A 182 -13.42 1.84 3.47
N VAL A 183 -14.51 1.19 3.08
CA VAL A 183 -14.48 0.06 2.16
C VAL A 183 -14.27 0.56 0.74
N VAL A 184 -13.37 -0.10 0.00
CA VAL A 184 -13.12 0.12 -1.42
C VAL A 184 -13.38 -1.18 -2.17
N TYR A 185 -14.40 -1.16 -3.02
CA TYR A 185 -14.78 -2.29 -3.86
C TYR A 185 -13.96 -2.31 -5.15
N ALA A 186 -13.80 -3.50 -5.72
CA ALA A 186 -13.10 -3.69 -6.98
C ALA A 186 -13.73 -2.86 -8.11
N ASP A 187 -12.91 -2.02 -8.74
CA ASP A 187 -13.29 -1.24 -9.92
C ASP A 187 -12.47 -1.72 -11.12
N LEU A 188 -13.09 -2.52 -11.99
CA LEU A 188 -12.41 -3.08 -13.17
C LEU A 188 -12.07 -2.01 -14.22
N SER A 189 -12.65 -0.81 -14.15
CA SER A 189 -12.35 0.26 -15.11
C SER A 189 -10.90 0.74 -15.01
N VAL A 190 -10.24 0.53 -13.87
CA VAL A 190 -8.81 0.85 -13.70
C VAL A 190 -7.91 -0.02 -14.58
N ILE A 191 -8.35 -1.21 -15.00
CA ILE A 191 -7.51 -2.17 -15.71
C ILE A 191 -7.08 -1.63 -17.07
N ASP A 192 -7.97 -0.97 -17.82
CA ASP A 192 -7.59 -0.42 -19.12
C ASP A 192 -6.49 0.66 -19.00
N ASP A 193 -6.53 1.50 -17.97
CA ASP A 193 -5.47 2.50 -17.73
C ASP A 193 -4.15 1.85 -17.28
N VAL A 194 -4.22 0.79 -16.45
CA VAL A 194 -3.04 0.00 -16.05
C VAL A 194 -2.41 -0.69 -17.26
N VAL A 195 -3.21 -1.30 -18.14
CA VAL A 195 -2.73 -1.96 -19.35
C VAL A 195 -2.13 -0.93 -20.31
N ALA A 196 -2.75 0.23 -20.47
CA ALA A 196 -2.17 1.33 -21.25
C ALA A 196 -0.79 1.73 -20.70
N PHE A 197 -0.69 1.94 -19.39
CA PHE A 197 0.59 2.22 -18.73
C PHE A 197 1.66 1.14 -18.98
N LEU A 198 1.32 -0.14 -18.83
CA LEU A 198 2.28 -1.21 -19.04
C LEU A 198 2.72 -1.34 -20.50
N ARG A 199 1.83 -1.05 -21.46
CA ARG A 199 2.18 -1.02 -22.90
C ARG A 199 3.18 0.08 -23.25
N GLU A 200 3.19 1.18 -22.50
CA GLU A 200 4.19 2.25 -22.64
C GLU A 200 5.61 1.76 -22.26
N ASN A 201 5.74 0.57 -21.67
CA ASN A 201 6.99 -0.01 -21.15
C ASN A 201 7.79 1.00 -20.29
N PRO A 202 7.20 1.44 -19.16
CA PRO A 202 7.70 2.58 -18.40
C PRO A 202 9.08 2.26 -17.79
N PRO A 203 9.96 3.26 -17.60
CA PRO A 203 11.27 3.04 -16.98
C PRO A 203 11.16 2.35 -15.62
N GLY A 204 11.86 1.24 -15.45
CA GLY A 204 11.79 0.39 -14.27
C GLY A 204 10.76 -0.75 -14.35
N ALA A 205 10.04 -0.88 -15.48
CA ALA A 205 9.33 -2.11 -15.82
C ALA A 205 10.31 -3.20 -16.29
N GLU A 206 9.90 -4.44 -16.09
CA GLU A 206 10.66 -5.64 -16.44
C GLU A 206 9.84 -6.51 -17.40
N ILE A 207 10.53 -7.28 -18.25
CA ILE A 207 9.89 -8.32 -19.06
C ILE A 207 10.27 -9.66 -18.45
N VAL A 208 9.27 -10.43 -18.01
CA VAL A 208 9.48 -11.72 -17.35
C VAL A 208 8.60 -12.79 -17.99
N ALA A 209 9.00 -14.05 -17.84
CA ALA A 209 8.14 -15.18 -18.20
C ALA A 209 6.91 -15.21 -17.29
N LEU A 210 5.71 -15.36 -17.88
CA LEU A 210 4.47 -15.40 -17.13
C LEU A 210 4.46 -16.56 -16.11
N GLU A 211 5.03 -17.72 -16.48
CA GLU A 211 5.16 -18.88 -15.61
C GLU A 211 5.90 -18.53 -14.30
N HIS A 212 7.00 -17.78 -14.40
CA HIS A 212 7.78 -17.35 -13.24
C HIS A 212 6.97 -16.48 -12.28
N LEU A 213 6.13 -15.58 -12.79
CA LEU A 213 5.24 -14.76 -11.97
C LEU A 213 4.22 -15.62 -11.21
N LEU A 214 3.59 -16.57 -11.92
CA LEU A 214 2.53 -17.40 -11.39
C LEU A 214 3.04 -18.40 -10.33
N GLU A 215 4.29 -18.85 -10.46
CA GLU A 215 4.96 -19.72 -9.49
C GLU A 215 5.51 -18.95 -8.28
N GLY A 216 6.04 -17.74 -8.51
CA GLY A 216 6.71 -16.95 -7.46
C GLY A 216 5.76 -16.18 -6.54
N HIS A 217 4.55 -15.86 -7.01
CA HIS A 217 3.65 -14.93 -6.32
C HIS A 217 2.20 -15.46 -6.23
N PRO A 218 1.51 -15.24 -5.09
CA PRO A 218 0.05 -15.25 -5.08
C PRO A 218 -0.46 -14.28 -6.15
N HIS A 219 -1.48 -14.66 -6.92
CA HIS A 219 -1.84 -13.91 -8.11
C HIS A 219 -3.33 -13.91 -8.38
N ARG A 220 -3.78 -12.84 -9.05
CA ARG A 220 -5.08 -12.79 -9.70
C ARG A 220 -4.90 -12.54 -11.19
N VAL A 221 -5.65 -13.26 -12.00
CA VAL A 221 -5.57 -13.18 -13.46
C VAL A 221 -6.86 -12.58 -14.00
N TYR A 222 -6.74 -11.41 -14.61
CA TYR A 222 -7.80 -10.74 -15.34
C TYR A 222 -7.59 -10.98 -16.84
N VAL A 223 -8.67 -11.35 -17.54
CA VAL A 223 -8.65 -11.63 -18.98
C VAL A 223 -9.61 -10.70 -19.70
N ARG A 224 -9.17 -10.08 -20.79
CA ARG A 224 -10.04 -9.36 -21.74
C ARG A 224 -10.33 -10.24 -22.94
N GLU A 225 -11.61 -10.42 -23.21
CA GLU A 225 -12.13 -11.19 -24.34
C GLU A 225 -13.48 -10.60 -24.75
N GLY A 226 -13.62 -10.17 -26.00
CA GLY A 226 -14.82 -9.47 -26.46
C GLY A 226 -14.98 -8.08 -25.83
N GLY A 227 -13.87 -7.39 -25.59
CA GLY A 227 -13.84 -6.00 -25.11
C GLY A 227 -14.17 -5.83 -23.62
N ARG A 228 -14.28 -6.92 -22.84
CA ARG A 228 -14.60 -6.85 -21.41
C ARG A 228 -13.59 -7.61 -20.56
N TRP A 229 -13.15 -6.98 -19.47
CA TRP A 229 -12.32 -7.61 -18.45
C TRP A 229 -13.15 -8.48 -17.52
N ARG A 230 -12.63 -9.67 -17.18
CA ARG A 230 -13.18 -10.56 -16.15
C ARG A 230 -12.07 -11.21 -15.35
N LEU A 231 -12.35 -11.50 -14.08
CA LEU A 231 -11.48 -12.32 -13.26
C LEU A 231 -11.57 -13.78 -13.73
N ALA A 232 -10.45 -14.34 -14.18
CA ALA A 232 -10.35 -15.72 -14.65
C ALA A 232 -9.78 -16.66 -13.56
N LYS A 233 -8.93 -16.15 -12.67
CA LYS A 233 -8.35 -16.90 -11.56
C LYS A 233 -8.13 -15.99 -10.36
N ALA A 234 -8.57 -16.44 -9.19
CA ALA A 234 -8.43 -15.76 -7.90
C ALA A 234 -7.43 -16.49 -7.00
#